data_AF-A0A6G6X4Y5-F1
#
_entry.id   AF-A0A6G6X4Y5-F1
#
_cell.length_a   1.000
_cell.length_b   1.000
_cell.length_c   1.000
_cell.angle_alpha   90.00
_cell.angle_beta   90.00
_cell.angle_gamma   90.00
#
_symmetry.space_group_name_H-M   'P 1'
#
loop_
_entity.id
_entity.type
_entity.pdbx_description
1 polymer ?
#
loop_
_entity_poly.entity_id
_entity_poly.type
_entity_poly.pdbx_seq_one_letter_code
_entity_poly.pdbx_strand_id
1 'polypeptide(L)' 'MFFVPAGVFRMGSDRHYPEEGPAHRVSVEEFFIDETPVTNAQFAAD' A
#
# COMPACT_ATOMS: atom_id res chain seq x y z
N MET A 1 -3.73 10.37 -8.24
CA MET A 1 -3.88 8.92 -8.49
C MET A 1 -2.66 8.41 -9.27
N PHE A 2 -1.91 7.49 -8.68
CA PHE A 2 -0.67 6.92 -9.18
C PHE A 2 -0.88 5.45 -9.58
N PHE A 3 -0.33 5.03 -10.73
CA PHE A 3 -0.45 3.66 -11.21
C PHE A 3 0.64 2.76 -10.61
N VAL A 4 0.24 1.64 -10.03
CA VAL A 4 1.12 0.60 -9.50
C VAL A 4 0.96 -0.66 -10.37
N PRO A 5 2.02 -1.13 -11.04
CA PRO A 5 1.93 -2.33 -11.86
C PRO A 5 1.80 -3.60 -11.02
N ALA A 6 1.16 -4.61 -11.59
CA ALA A 6 1.10 -5.95 -11.00
C ALA A 6 2.51 -6.52 -10.77
N GLY A 7 2.66 -7.34 -9.73
CA GLY A 7 3.95 -7.95 -9.44
C GLY A 7 4.03 -8.70 -8.12
N VAL A 8 5.20 -9.30 -7.89
CA VAL A 8 5.54 -9.97 -6.63
C VAL A 8 6.47 -9.07 -5.84
N PHE A 9 6.06 -8.69 -4.62
CA PHE A 9 6.81 -7.80 -3.75
C PHE A 9 7.16 -8.48 -2.43
N ARG A 10 8.18 -7.97 -1.74
CA ARG A 10 8.48 -8.36 -0.36
C ARG A 10 7.68 -7.47 0.58
N MET A 11 6.77 -8.07 1.34
CA MET A 11 5.96 -7.40 2.37
C MET A 11 6.43 -7.83 3.76
N GLY A 12 6.37 -6.91 4.73
CA GLY A 12 6.80 -7.13 6.11
C GLY A 12 8.30 -6.91 6.35
N SER A 13 8.72 -7.13 7.60
CA SER A 13 10.07 -6.85 8.11
C SER A 13 10.52 -7.92 9.11
N ASP A 14 11.77 -8.38 8.99
CA ASP A 14 12.39 -9.32 9.97
C ASP A 14 13.22 -8.60 11.04
N ARG A 15 13.24 -7.25 11.06
CA ARG A 15 14.23 -6.47 11.83
C ARG A 15 13.65 -5.55 12.90
N HIS A 16 12.38 -5.15 12.77
CA HIS A 16 11.77 -4.14 13.64
C HIS A 16 10.82 -4.81 14.63
N TYR A 17 9.55 -4.45 14.60
CA TYR A 17 8.57 -4.97 15.53
C TYR A 17 8.13 -6.38 15.13
N PRO A 18 7.91 -7.31 16.08
CA PRO A 18 7.53 -8.70 15.77
C PRO A 18 6.28 -8.82 14.90
N GLU A 19 5.30 -7.92 15.07
CA GLU A 19 4.05 -7.89 14.32
C GLU A 19 4.21 -7.46 12.86
N GLU A 20 5.33 -6.84 12.50
CA GLU A 20 5.62 -6.49 11.11
C GLU A 20 6.19 -7.68 10.31
N GLY A 21 6.57 -8.76 10.99
CA GLY A 21 7.22 -9.92 10.39
C GLY A 21 6.34 -11.16 10.29
N PRO A 22 6.88 -12.24 9.68
CA PRO A 22 8.13 -12.26 8.93
C PRO A 22 7.98 -11.61 7.54
N ALA A 23 9.10 -11.16 6.96
CA ALA A 23 9.10 -10.69 5.58
C ALA A 23 8.83 -11.85 4.61
N HIS A 24 7.89 -11.68 3.69
CA HIS A 24 7.47 -12.72 2.75
C HIS A 24 7.06 -12.15 1.39
N ARG A 25 6.91 -13.04 0.38
CA ARG A 25 6.51 -12.64 -0.98
C ARG A 25 4.98 -12.60 -1.09
N VAL A 26 4.45 -11.52 -1.65
CA VAL A 26 3.02 -11.33 -1.95
C VAL A 26 2.87 -10.94 -3.41
N SER A 27 1.91 -11.55 -4.11
CA SER A 27 1.48 -11.13 -5.44
C SER A 27 0.33 -10.15 -5.32
N VAL A 28 0.41 -9.02 -6.02
CA VAL A 28 -0.69 -8.06 -6.13
C VAL A 28 -0.99 -7.81 -7.61
N GLU A 29 -2.27 -7.63 -7.91
CA GLU A 29 -2.70 -7.16 -9.22
C GLU A 29 -2.37 -5.68 -9.39
N GLU A 30 -2.51 -5.17 -10.62
CA GLU A 30 -2.34 -3.76 -10.92
C GLU A 30 -3.47 -2.92 -10.31
N PHE A 31 -3.11 -1.75 -9.79
CA PHE A 31 -4.09 -0.85 -9.19
C PHE A 31 -3.61 0.60 -9.22
N PHE A 32 -4.54 1.48 -8.89
CA PHE A 32 -4.28 2.90 -8.69
C PHE A 32 -4.35 3.23 -7.20
N ILE A 33 -3.46 4.10 -6.74
CA ILE A 33 -3.47 4.62 -5.36
C ILE A 33 -3.37 6.14 -5.37
N ASP A 34 -4.07 6.82 -4.47
CA ASP A 34 -3.91 8.26 -4.34
C ASP A 34 -2.56 8.63 -3.74
N GLU A 35 -1.94 9.68 -4.30
CA GLU A 35 -0.64 10.20 -3.87
C GLU A 35 -0.74 10.94 -2.53
N THR A 36 -1.94 11.39 -2.17
CA THR A 36 -2.22 12.16 -0.96
C THR A 36 -3.45 11.59 -0.26
N PRO A 37 -3.51 11.64 1.08
CA PRO A 37 -4.73 11.30 1.81
C PRO A 37 -5.92 12.16 1.36
N VAL A 38 -7.13 11.61 1.50
CA VAL A 38 -8.37 12.35 1.30
C VAL A 38 -8.45 13.53 2.27
N THR A 39 -8.77 14.70 1.76
CA THR A 39 -8.93 15.93 2.55
C THR A 39 -10.36 16.10 3.05
N ASN A 40 -10.55 16.88 4.11
CA ASN A 40 -11.89 17.22 4.61
C ASN A 40 -12.78 17.88 3.54
N ALA A 41 -12.19 18.67 2.64
CA ALA A 41 -12.94 19.32 1.56
C ALA A 41 -13.43 18.32 0.51
N GLN A 42 -12.61 17.31 0.17
CA GLN A 42 -13.01 16.22 -0.73
C GLN A 42 -14.09 15.36 -0.09
N PHE A 43 -13.93 14.97 1.18
CA PHE A 43 -14.93 14.19 1.90
C PHE A 43 -16.27 14.92 2.01
N ALA A 44 -16.27 16.24 2.21
CA ALA A 44 -17.48 17.04 2.28
C ALA A 44 -18.17 17.26 0.91
N ALA A 45 -17.49 16.93 -0.20
CA ALA A 45 -18.01 17.08 -1.56
C ALA A 45 -18.63 15.78 -2.11
N ASP A 46 -18.59 14.69 -1.36
CA ASP A 46 -19.23 13.39 -1.68
C ASP A 46 -20.70 13.33 -1.23
#